data_AF-A0A9D4GVH8-F1
#
_entry.id   AF-A0A9D4GVH8-F1
#
_cell.length_a   1.000
_cell.length_b   1.000
_cell.length_c   1.000
_cell.angle_alpha   90.00
_cell.angle_beta   90.00
_cell.angle_gamma   90.00
#
_symmetry.space_group_name_H-M   'P 1'
#
loop_
_entity.id
_entity.type
_entity.pdbx_description
1 polymer ?
#
loop_
_entity_poly.entity_id
_entity_poly.type
_entity_poly.pdbx_seq_one_letter_code
_entity_poly.pdbx_strand_id
1 'polypeptide(L)'
;MSALQMWKCLKVLFLVLLCLNSSASESKGESGSVDWKKTKIWGPGLKAEFVVPARYFFVQLIDNEGNNFTKSAGERPFDVHLKNQDGGRVRVYLRVLDRTDGMYLVNYRIYETLADLEISLTKDNIHIGDSPFQLKGFVAHENCNCPEPRLSTWYKHMSCPASYRQIKNDLAIFKDVDLESTARETIQRFNISTAHSLSRYKIINNKIYRKTYGEHVGFKMFSDSILLSLTRKVVLPDIELFINLGDWPLEKKTVADNPVPIFSWCGSDTSRDIVMPTYDLTEASLELLG
;
A
#
# COMPACT_ATOMS: atom_id res chain seq x y z
N MET A 1 63.11 -25.85 38.66
CA MET A 1 61.74 -26.40 38.50
C MET A 1 61.84 -27.59 37.56
N SER A 2 61.49 -28.78 38.05
CA SER A 2 61.77 -30.07 37.41
C SER A 2 60.92 -30.28 36.16
N ALA A 3 61.42 -31.10 35.21
CA ALA A 3 60.71 -31.50 33.98
C ALA A 3 59.31 -32.10 34.24
N LEU A 4 59.06 -32.58 35.46
CA LEU A 4 57.75 -33.06 35.91
C LEU A 4 56.68 -31.96 36.01
N GLN A 5 57.06 -30.70 36.25
CA GLN A 5 56.10 -29.59 36.38
C GLN A 5 55.62 -29.09 35.01
N MET A 6 56.50 -29.06 34.01
CA MET A 6 56.14 -28.69 32.63
C MET A 6 55.18 -29.71 32.00
N TRP A 7 55.36 -31.01 32.28
CA TRP A 7 54.51 -32.03 31.67
C TRP A 7 53.08 -32.03 32.24
N LYS A 8 52.91 -31.61 33.50
CA LYS A 8 51.59 -31.41 34.12
C LYS A 8 50.86 -30.21 33.49
N CYS A 9 51.55 -29.10 33.23
CA CYS A 9 50.94 -27.96 32.52
C CYS A 9 50.56 -28.29 31.07
N LEU A 10 51.39 -29.06 30.36
CA LEU A 10 51.10 -29.44 28.97
C LEU A 10 49.89 -30.37 28.84
N LYS A 11 49.69 -31.30 29.80
CA LYS A 11 48.50 -32.16 29.85
C LYS A 11 47.22 -31.38 30.13
N VAL A 12 47.27 -30.38 31.03
CA VAL A 12 46.10 -29.52 31.32
C VAL A 12 45.77 -28.65 30.10
N LEU A 13 46.76 -28.12 29.39
CA LEU A 13 46.54 -27.34 28.17
C LEU A 13 45.93 -28.20 27.05
N PHE A 14 46.37 -29.45 26.90
CA PHE A 14 45.85 -30.37 25.89
C PHE A 14 44.41 -30.84 26.21
N LEU A 15 44.08 -31.04 27.49
CA LEU A 15 42.71 -31.36 27.95
C LEU A 15 41.74 -30.18 27.78
N VAL A 16 42.20 -28.93 27.98
CA VAL A 16 41.38 -27.72 27.72
C VAL A 16 41.14 -27.52 26.21
N LEU A 17 42.14 -27.82 25.36
CA LEU A 17 42.01 -27.79 23.91
C LEU A 17 41.11 -28.90 23.34
N LEU A 18 41.02 -30.06 24.01
CA LEU A 18 40.11 -31.14 23.66
C LEU A 18 38.67 -30.89 24.13
N CYS A 19 38.47 -30.17 25.23
CA CYS A 19 37.13 -29.78 25.71
C CYS A 19 36.52 -28.62 24.91
N LEU A 20 37.34 -27.79 24.24
CA LEU A 20 36.86 -26.74 23.32
C LEU A 20 36.43 -27.28 21.94
N ASN A 21 36.73 -28.55 21.63
CA ASN A 21 36.38 -29.19 20.35
C ASN A 21 35.25 -30.22 20.47
N SER A 22 34.58 -30.30 21.62
CA SER A 22 33.41 -31.19 21.79
C SER A 22 32.12 -30.41 21.52
N SER A 23 31.71 -30.49 20.25
CA SER A 23 30.30 -30.52 19.83
C SER A 23 29.39 -29.41 20.36
N ALA A 24 29.51 -28.21 19.78
CA ALA A 24 28.31 -27.53 19.32
C ALA A 24 27.89 -28.22 18.01
N SER A 25 27.07 -29.27 18.13
CA SER A 25 26.17 -29.61 17.03
C SER A 25 25.22 -28.43 16.91
N GLU A 26 25.62 -27.41 16.13
CA GLU A 26 24.61 -26.64 15.44
C GLU A 26 23.79 -27.66 14.68
N SER A 27 22.59 -27.93 15.17
CA SER A 27 21.52 -28.37 14.31
C SER A 27 21.44 -27.31 13.22
N LYS A 28 22.18 -27.51 12.13
CA LYS A 28 21.71 -27.15 10.81
C LYS A 28 20.40 -27.90 10.67
N GLY A 29 19.34 -27.32 11.23
CA GLY A 29 18.01 -27.57 10.71
C GLY A 29 18.18 -27.26 9.24
N GLU A 30 18.16 -28.32 8.42
CA GLU A 30 18.00 -28.19 6.99
C GLU A 30 16.86 -27.19 6.83
N SER A 31 17.21 -26.00 6.37
CA SER A 31 16.22 -25.01 6.00
C SER A 31 15.46 -25.67 4.86
N GLY A 32 14.30 -26.29 5.17
CA GLY A 32 13.57 -27.11 4.23
C GLY A 32 13.46 -26.40 2.89
N SER A 33 13.77 -27.09 1.79
CA SER A 33 13.63 -26.47 0.48
C SER A 33 12.17 -26.06 0.23
N VAL A 34 11.99 -25.01 -0.55
CA VAL A 34 10.67 -24.48 -0.89
C VAL A 34 9.91 -25.49 -1.75
N ASP A 35 8.70 -25.82 -1.32
CA ASP A 35 7.72 -26.58 -2.10
C ASP A 35 6.90 -25.61 -2.96
N TRP A 36 7.40 -25.33 -4.16
CA TRP A 36 6.80 -24.38 -5.10
C TRP A 36 5.36 -24.70 -5.47
N LYS A 37 4.95 -25.96 -5.42
CA LYS A 37 3.57 -26.38 -5.74
C LYS A 37 2.60 -26.04 -4.61
N LYS A 38 3.06 -26.06 -3.36
CA LYS A 38 2.23 -25.71 -2.20
C LYS A 38 2.23 -24.22 -1.86
N THR A 39 3.11 -23.43 -2.46
CA THR A 39 3.14 -21.96 -2.34
C THR A 39 1.74 -21.36 -2.48
N LYS A 40 1.37 -20.52 -1.51
CA LYS A 40 0.05 -19.88 -1.47
C LYS A 40 0.11 -18.52 -2.14
N ILE A 41 -0.86 -18.22 -2.99
CA ILE A 41 -0.93 -16.96 -3.74
C ILE A 41 -2.31 -16.36 -3.57
N TRP A 42 -2.40 -15.11 -3.10
CA TRP A 42 -3.67 -14.43 -2.89
C TRP A 42 -3.51 -12.92 -2.91
N GLY A 43 -4.57 -12.19 -3.20
CA GLY A 43 -4.58 -10.74 -3.10
C GLY A 43 -5.60 -10.09 -4.01
N PRO A 44 -5.85 -8.79 -3.83
CA PRO A 44 -6.85 -8.07 -4.60
C PRO A 44 -6.42 -7.90 -6.08
N GLY A 45 -5.12 -7.84 -6.37
CA GLY A 45 -4.59 -7.76 -7.72
C GLY A 45 -4.90 -8.98 -8.59
N LEU A 46 -5.37 -10.09 -8.03
CA LEU A 46 -5.79 -11.26 -8.81
C LEU A 46 -7.28 -11.19 -9.24
N LYS A 47 -7.92 -10.03 -9.09
CA LYS A 47 -9.32 -9.78 -9.44
C LYS A 47 -9.41 -8.70 -10.51
N ALA A 48 -10.23 -8.91 -11.54
CA ALA A 48 -10.38 -7.96 -12.63
C ALA A 48 -10.95 -6.62 -12.13
N GLU A 49 -11.91 -6.70 -11.21
CA GLU A 49 -12.68 -5.60 -10.64
C GLU A 49 -11.87 -4.72 -9.66
N PHE A 50 -10.70 -5.20 -9.22
CA PHE A 50 -9.79 -4.42 -8.40
C PHE A 50 -9.00 -3.42 -9.27
N VAL A 51 -9.60 -2.26 -9.48
CA VAL A 51 -9.05 -1.18 -10.31
C VAL A 51 -8.35 -0.16 -9.43
N VAL A 52 -7.02 -0.26 -9.37
CA VAL A 52 -6.11 0.72 -8.77
C VAL A 52 -4.91 0.91 -9.70
N PRO A 53 -4.18 2.03 -9.60
CA PRO A 53 -3.02 2.29 -10.46
C PRO A 53 -1.94 1.20 -10.35
N ALA A 54 -1.59 0.82 -9.11
CA ALA A 54 -0.67 -0.25 -8.79
C ALA A 54 -1.44 -1.43 -8.17
N ARG A 55 -1.60 -2.52 -8.93
CA ARG A 55 -2.24 -3.75 -8.45
C ARG A 55 -1.22 -4.61 -7.74
N TYR A 56 -1.67 -5.39 -6.75
CA TYR A 56 -0.77 -6.20 -5.96
C TYR A 56 -1.38 -7.49 -5.45
N PHE A 57 -0.53 -8.48 -5.23
CA PHE A 57 -0.88 -9.73 -4.57
C PHE A 57 0.32 -10.32 -3.83
N PHE A 58 0.04 -11.23 -2.90
CA PHE A 58 1.00 -11.86 -2.02
C PHE A 58 1.32 -13.28 -2.49
N VAL A 59 2.56 -13.69 -2.26
CA VAL A 59 3.05 -15.04 -2.50
C VAL A 59 3.75 -15.49 -1.22
N GLN A 60 3.17 -16.47 -0.51
CA GLN A 60 3.80 -17.10 0.65
C GLN A 60 4.42 -18.42 0.23
N LEU A 61 5.75 -18.49 0.34
CA LEU A 61 6.47 -19.73 0.13
C LEU A 61 6.13 -20.72 1.25
N ILE A 62 5.98 -21.98 0.86
CA ILE A 62 5.69 -23.10 1.75
C ILE A 62 6.87 -24.07 1.66
N ASP A 63 7.31 -24.64 2.78
CA ASP A 63 8.36 -25.66 2.78
C ASP A 63 7.79 -27.06 2.46
N ASN A 64 8.68 -28.05 2.30
CA ASN A 64 8.26 -29.42 2.02
C ASN A 64 7.39 -30.04 3.13
N GLU A 65 7.51 -29.56 4.37
CA GLU A 65 6.72 -29.99 5.53
C GLU A 65 5.31 -29.38 5.54
N GLY A 66 5.05 -28.39 4.67
CA GLY A 66 3.77 -27.70 4.57
C GLY A 66 3.64 -26.47 5.47
N ASN A 67 4.73 -26.06 6.12
CA ASN A 67 4.77 -24.86 6.96
C ASN A 67 5.09 -23.62 6.13
N ASN A 68 4.75 -22.43 6.65
CA ASN A 68 5.19 -21.19 6.03
C ASN A 68 6.72 -21.13 6.07
N PHE A 69 7.34 -20.99 4.90
CA PHE A 69 8.76 -20.71 4.82
C PHE A 69 9.03 -19.33 5.41
N THR A 70 10.01 -19.21 6.30
CA THR A 70 10.23 -17.99 7.11
C THR A 70 11.51 -17.24 6.75
N LYS A 71 12.09 -17.53 5.58
CA LYS A 71 13.35 -16.93 5.12
C LYS A 71 13.21 -16.42 3.69
N SER A 72 14.07 -15.48 3.32
CA SER A 72 14.24 -15.09 1.92
C SER A 72 14.68 -16.28 1.06
N ALA A 73 14.07 -16.43 -0.12
CA ALA A 73 14.53 -17.29 -1.22
C ALA A 73 15.27 -16.49 -2.31
N GLY A 74 15.72 -15.27 -2.00
CA GLY A 74 16.38 -14.33 -2.91
C GLY A 74 15.44 -13.27 -3.50
N GLU A 75 15.98 -12.32 -4.24
CA GLU A 75 15.23 -11.18 -4.82
C GLU A 75 14.33 -11.58 -6.00
N ARG A 76 14.72 -12.61 -6.76
CA ARG A 76 13.98 -13.13 -7.92
C ARG A 76 13.81 -14.65 -7.82
N PRO A 77 13.03 -15.12 -6.84
CA PRO A 77 12.88 -16.55 -6.59
C PRO A 77 12.08 -17.26 -7.69
N PHE A 78 11.14 -16.56 -8.35
CA PHE A 78 10.25 -17.03 -9.41
C PHE A 78 10.03 -15.92 -10.46
N ASP A 79 9.57 -16.32 -11.63
CA ASP A 79 9.19 -15.44 -12.72
C ASP A 79 7.70 -15.13 -12.70
N VAL A 80 7.33 -13.91 -13.12
CA VAL A 80 5.94 -13.49 -13.28
C VAL A 80 5.73 -12.98 -14.70
N HIS A 81 4.75 -13.56 -15.38
CA HIS A 81 4.40 -13.26 -16.76
C HIS A 81 2.93 -12.86 -16.86
N LEU A 82 2.67 -11.78 -17.60
CA LEU A 82 1.32 -11.30 -17.86
C LEU A 82 1.05 -11.36 -19.36
N LYS A 83 -0.08 -11.96 -19.74
CA LYS A 83 -0.51 -12.12 -21.13
C LYS A 83 -1.98 -11.79 -21.28
N ASN A 84 -2.36 -11.33 -22.46
CA ASN A 84 -3.75 -11.34 -22.90
C ASN A 84 -4.12 -12.79 -23.31
N GLN A 85 -5.38 -13.22 -23.16
CA GLN A 85 -5.83 -14.56 -23.56
C GLN A 85 -5.60 -14.85 -25.04
N ASP A 86 -5.60 -13.83 -25.90
CA ASP A 86 -5.24 -13.97 -27.32
C ASP A 86 -3.73 -14.23 -27.54
N GLY A 87 -2.95 -14.39 -26.46
CA GLY A 87 -1.49 -14.56 -26.50
C GLY A 87 -0.73 -13.24 -26.73
N GLY A 88 -1.46 -12.13 -26.85
CA GLY A 88 -0.89 -10.80 -27.06
C GLY A 88 -0.02 -10.34 -25.89
N ARG A 89 1.06 -9.61 -26.21
CA ARG A 89 1.97 -9.05 -25.21
C ARG A 89 1.29 -7.89 -24.48
N VAL A 90 1.26 -7.97 -23.15
CA VAL A 90 0.78 -6.88 -22.28
C VAL A 90 1.93 -5.95 -21.93
N ARG A 91 1.74 -4.63 -22.09
CA ARG A 91 2.66 -3.64 -21.54
C ARG A 91 2.39 -3.50 -20.04
N VAL A 92 3.35 -3.93 -19.24
CA VAL A 92 3.26 -3.94 -17.78
C VAL A 92 4.58 -3.50 -17.15
N TYR A 93 4.49 -2.71 -16.09
CA TYR A 93 5.56 -2.52 -15.12
C TYR A 93 5.33 -3.49 -13.96
N LEU A 94 6.32 -4.29 -13.60
CA LEU A 94 6.20 -5.34 -12.59
C LEU A 94 7.38 -5.30 -11.63
N ARG A 95 7.09 -5.52 -10.34
CA ARG A 95 8.08 -5.62 -9.28
C ARG A 95 7.70 -6.74 -8.32
N VAL A 96 8.68 -7.57 -7.98
CA VAL A 96 8.58 -8.57 -6.90
C VAL A 96 9.40 -8.06 -5.72
N LEU A 97 8.77 -7.92 -4.57
CA LEU A 97 9.37 -7.43 -3.33
C LEU A 97 9.49 -8.57 -2.33
N ASP A 98 10.69 -8.81 -1.84
CA ASP A 98 10.97 -9.77 -0.78
C ASP A 98 10.76 -9.12 0.59
N ARG A 99 9.89 -9.70 1.42
CA ARG A 99 9.70 -9.26 2.81
C ARG A 99 10.71 -9.90 3.77
N THR A 100 11.61 -10.73 3.27
CA THR A 100 12.68 -11.47 3.98
C THR A 100 12.20 -12.54 4.96
N ASP A 101 10.89 -12.74 5.05
CA ASP A 101 10.20 -13.70 5.91
C ASP A 101 9.52 -14.83 5.10
N GLY A 102 9.95 -15.04 3.85
CA GLY A 102 9.38 -16.03 2.92
C GLY A 102 8.05 -15.60 2.28
N MET A 103 7.60 -14.38 2.57
CA MET A 103 6.52 -13.73 1.82
C MET A 103 7.08 -12.75 0.79
N TYR A 104 6.44 -12.73 -0.37
CA TYR A 104 6.72 -11.80 -1.45
C TYR A 104 5.46 -10.99 -1.78
N LEU A 105 5.66 -9.71 -2.10
CA LEU A 105 4.64 -8.82 -2.64
C LEU A 105 4.93 -8.59 -4.12
N VAL A 106 4.01 -9.03 -4.97
CA VAL A 106 4.09 -8.78 -6.41
C VAL A 106 3.22 -7.57 -6.71
N ASN A 107 3.85 -6.48 -7.16
CA ASN A 107 3.19 -5.26 -7.59
C ASN A 107 3.28 -5.15 -9.11
N TYR A 108 2.20 -4.76 -9.76
CA TYR A 108 2.19 -4.54 -11.20
C TYR A 108 1.25 -3.42 -11.64
N ARG A 109 1.61 -2.74 -12.72
CA ARG A 109 0.84 -1.67 -13.37
C ARG A 109 0.73 -1.97 -14.85
N ILE A 110 -0.49 -2.12 -15.34
CA ILE A 110 -0.79 -2.22 -16.77
C ILE A 110 -0.79 -0.82 -17.40
N TYR A 111 -0.45 -0.70 -18.68
CA TYR A 111 -0.44 0.58 -19.39
C TYR A 111 -1.63 0.79 -20.34
N GLU A 112 -2.52 -0.20 -20.44
CA GLU A 112 -3.72 -0.16 -21.26
C GLU A 112 -4.82 -1.03 -20.64
N THR A 113 -6.07 -0.73 -21.00
CA THR A 113 -7.22 -1.53 -20.58
C THR A 113 -7.27 -2.82 -21.41
N LEU A 114 -7.46 -3.95 -20.75
CA LEU A 114 -7.45 -5.27 -21.39
C LEU A 114 -8.83 -5.94 -21.28
N ALA A 115 -9.19 -6.77 -22.26
CA ALA A 115 -10.44 -7.55 -22.20
C ALA A 115 -10.36 -8.66 -21.14
N ASP A 116 -9.18 -9.24 -21.00
CA ASP A 116 -8.82 -10.26 -20.04
C ASP A 116 -7.32 -10.16 -19.73
N LEU A 117 -6.90 -10.89 -18.69
CA LEU A 117 -5.50 -10.95 -18.28
C LEU A 117 -5.21 -12.31 -17.64
N GLU A 118 -4.21 -13.00 -18.17
CA GLU A 118 -3.61 -14.16 -17.52
C GLU A 118 -2.36 -13.72 -16.75
N ILE A 119 -2.27 -14.11 -15.49
CA ILE A 119 -1.09 -13.91 -14.64
C ILE A 119 -0.49 -15.27 -14.32
N SER A 120 0.69 -15.54 -14.89
CA SER A 120 1.43 -16.78 -14.72
C SER A 120 2.64 -16.55 -13.83
N LEU A 121 2.71 -17.28 -12.72
CA LEU A 121 3.91 -17.39 -11.89
C LEU A 121 4.57 -18.75 -12.14
N THR A 122 5.88 -18.75 -12.41
CA THR A 122 6.64 -19.97 -12.74
C THR A 122 8.01 -20.00 -12.06
N LYS A 123 8.46 -21.20 -11.69
CA LYS A 123 9.83 -21.50 -11.30
C LYS A 123 10.39 -22.51 -12.28
N ASP A 124 11.48 -22.17 -12.97
CA ASP A 124 12.12 -23.04 -13.96
C ASP A 124 11.12 -23.52 -15.03
N ASN A 125 10.25 -22.61 -15.50
CA ASN A 125 9.13 -22.84 -16.42
C ASN A 125 8.00 -23.75 -15.91
N ILE A 126 7.94 -24.05 -14.61
CA ILE A 126 6.87 -24.82 -13.99
C ILE A 126 5.99 -23.88 -13.15
N HIS A 127 4.67 -23.96 -13.30
CA HIS A 127 3.73 -23.15 -12.53
C HIS A 127 3.86 -23.39 -11.02
N ILE A 128 3.78 -22.31 -10.24
CA ILE A 128 3.84 -22.35 -8.78
C ILE A 128 2.45 -22.12 -8.17
N GLY A 129 2.12 -22.81 -7.07
CA GLY A 129 0.81 -22.72 -6.43
C GLY A 129 -0.36 -22.91 -7.40
N ASP A 130 -1.37 -22.04 -7.30
CA ASP A 130 -2.58 -22.04 -8.14
C ASP A 130 -2.42 -21.32 -9.49
N SER A 131 -1.18 -20.96 -9.88
CA SER A 131 -0.87 -20.38 -11.18
C SER A 131 -1.25 -21.33 -12.33
N PRO A 132 -1.79 -20.84 -13.47
CA PRO A 132 -2.03 -19.44 -13.81
C PRO A 132 -3.38 -18.89 -13.30
N PHE A 133 -3.42 -17.59 -13.03
CA PHE A 133 -4.64 -16.87 -12.64
C PHE A 133 -5.28 -16.20 -13.85
N GLN A 134 -6.57 -16.47 -14.06
CA GLN A 134 -7.35 -15.89 -15.17
C GLN A 134 -8.28 -14.79 -14.66
N LEU A 135 -7.94 -13.54 -14.97
CA LEU A 135 -8.78 -12.38 -14.73
C LEU A 135 -9.65 -12.18 -15.96
N LYS A 136 -10.86 -12.72 -15.89
CA LYS A 136 -11.85 -12.60 -16.97
C LYS A 136 -12.61 -11.29 -16.86
N GLY A 137 -12.84 -10.65 -17.99
CA GLY A 137 -13.60 -9.42 -18.07
C GLY A 137 -12.75 -8.18 -17.82
N PHE A 138 -13.13 -7.11 -18.49
CA PHE A 138 -12.58 -5.77 -18.49
C PHE A 138 -11.60 -5.43 -17.35
N VAL A 139 -10.30 -5.59 -17.63
CA VAL A 139 -9.21 -5.22 -16.73
C VAL A 139 -8.85 -3.77 -17.01
N ALA A 140 -9.52 -2.86 -16.31
CA ALA A 140 -9.38 -1.42 -16.53
C ALA A 140 -7.98 -0.90 -16.16
N HIS A 141 -7.43 -0.07 -17.04
CA HIS A 141 -6.29 0.80 -16.74
C HIS A 141 -6.71 2.00 -15.88
N GLU A 142 -5.77 2.59 -15.14
CA GLU A 142 -5.97 3.76 -14.29
C GLU A 142 -6.65 4.94 -14.98
N ASN A 143 -6.34 5.18 -16.25
CA ASN A 143 -6.90 6.28 -17.04
C ASN A 143 -8.23 5.94 -17.72
N CYS A 144 -8.76 4.73 -17.52
CA CYS A 144 -10.11 4.39 -17.97
C CYS A 144 -11.12 5.28 -17.25
N ASN A 145 -11.96 6.00 -18.00
CA ASN A 145 -13.09 6.73 -17.44
C ASN A 145 -14.33 5.82 -17.46
N CYS A 146 -14.41 4.93 -16.48
CA CYS A 146 -15.41 3.89 -16.36
C CYS A 146 -15.96 3.84 -14.92
N PRO A 147 -16.69 4.88 -14.49
CA PRO A 147 -17.13 4.99 -13.12
C PRO A 147 -18.23 3.98 -12.79
N GLU A 148 -18.02 3.17 -11.75
CA GLU A 148 -19.07 2.33 -11.17
C GLU A 148 -20.18 3.23 -10.61
N PRO A 149 -21.45 3.04 -11.03
CA PRO A 149 -22.56 3.88 -10.59
C PRO A 149 -22.91 3.70 -9.10
N ARG A 150 -22.60 2.54 -8.50
CA ARG A 150 -22.94 2.25 -7.11
C ARG A 150 -21.69 2.18 -6.22
N LEU A 151 -21.57 3.14 -5.30
CA LEU A 151 -20.50 3.16 -4.29
C LEU A 151 -20.36 1.82 -3.55
N SER A 152 -21.46 1.16 -3.18
CA SER A 152 -21.43 -0.12 -2.46
C SER A 152 -20.79 -1.25 -3.28
N THR A 153 -21.03 -1.28 -4.59
CA THR A 153 -20.37 -2.21 -5.51
C THR A 153 -18.87 -1.93 -5.58
N TRP A 154 -18.50 -0.66 -5.76
CA TRP A 154 -17.09 -0.26 -5.81
C TRP A 154 -16.34 -0.60 -4.52
N TYR A 155 -16.92 -0.33 -3.35
CA TYR A 155 -16.35 -0.72 -2.04
C TYR A 155 -16.10 -2.22 -1.93
N LYS A 156 -17.05 -3.05 -2.41
CA LYS A 156 -16.90 -4.50 -2.42
C LYS A 156 -15.75 -4.93 -3.33
N HIS A 157 -15.62 -4.34 -4.51
CA HIS A 157 -14.53 -4.64 -5.45
C HIS A 157 -13.16 -4.26 -4.89
N MET A 158 -13.07 -3.10 -4.22
CA MET A 158 -11.84 -2.65 -3.56
C MET A 158 -11.45 -3.49 -2.34
N SER A 159 -12.33 -4.40 -1.90
CA SER A 159 -12.11 -5.23 -0.69
C SER A 159 -11.76 -4.39 0.55
N CYS A 160 -12.32 -3.17 0.65
CA CYS A 160 -12.08 -2.29 1.77
C CYS A 160 -12.73 -2.83 3.06
N PRO A 161 -12.07 -2.69 4.23
CA PRO A 161 -12.72 -2.83 5.52
C PRO A 161 -14.01 -2.02 5.63
N ALA A 162 -15.00 -2.56 6.33
CA ALA A 162 -16.29 -1.89 6.52
C ALA A 162 -16.19 -0.56 7.28
N SER A 163 -15.16 -0.38 8.11
CA SER A 163 -14.90 0.91 8.74
C SER A 163 -13.46 1.08 9.20
N TYR A 164 -13.05 2.33 9.29
CA TYR A 164 -11.75 2.73 9.83
C TYR A 164 -11.97 3.56 11.10
N ARG A 165 -11.28 3.18 12.18
CA ARG A 165 -11.38 3.87 13.48
C ARG A 165 -11.00 5.34 13.36
N GLN A 166 -9.91 5.65 12.64
CA GLN A 166 -9.44 7.02 12.43
C GLN A 166 -10.50 7.88 11.74
N ILE A 167 -11.02 7.44 10.59
CA ILE A 167 -12.06 8.17 9.83
C ILE A 167 -13.30 8.43 10.69
N LYS A 168 -13.76 7.42 11.45
CA LYS A 168 -14.91 7.57 12.34
C LYS A 168 -14.66 8.61 13.44
N ASN A 169 -13.47 8.61 14.03
CA ASN A 169 -13.12 9.54 15.10
C ASN A 169 -13.01 10.97 14.59
N ASP A 170 -12.33 11.17 13.46
CA ASP A 170 -12.11 12.51 12.89
C ASP A 170 -13.41 13.17 12.43
N LEU A 171 -14.34 12.37 11.90
CA LEU A 171 -15.65 12.87 11.45
C LEU A 171 -16.69 12.99 12.58
N ALA A 172 -16.46 12.41 13.77
CA ALA A 172 -17.48 12.29 14.82
C ALA A 172 -18.01 13.65 15.33
N ILE A 173 -17.18 14.69 15.26
CA ILE A 173 -17.52 16.04 15.71
C ILE A 173 -18.29 16.86 14.65
N PHE A 174 -18.23 16.45 13.38
CA PHE A 174 -18.82 17.14 12.23
C PHE A 174 -20.09 16.44 11.76
N LYS A 175 -21.17 16.52 12.57
CA LYS A 175 -22.43 15.79 12.27
C LYS A 175 -23.32 16.49 11.25
N ASP A 176 -23.42 17.80 11.35
CA ASP A 176 -24.18 18.65 10.44
C ASP A 176 -23.28 19.83 10.06
N VAL A 177 -23.09 20.04 8.76
CA VAL A 177 -22.13 21.00 8.22
C VAL A 177 -22.84 21.90 7.23
N ASP A 178 -23.04 23.14 7.63
CA ASP A 178 -23.48 24.19 6.71
C ASP A 178 -22.31 24.58 5.79
N LEU A 179 -22.39 24.16 4.53
CA LEU A 179 -21.30 24.31 3.56
C LEU A 179 -20.97 25.77 3.25
N GLU A 180 -21.95 26.68 3.33
CA GLU A 180 -21.75 28.09 2.96
C GLU A 180 -21.00 28.84 4.06
N SER A 181 -21.46 28.71 5.30
CA SER A 181 -20.81 29.27 6.49
C SER A 181 -19.43 28.66 6.70
N THR A 182 -19.30 27.33 6.57
CA THR A 182 -18.01 26.64 6.64
C THR A 182 -17.03 27.18 5.63
N ALA A 183 -17.47 27.38 4.38
CA ALA A 183 -16.61 27.92 3.34
C ALA A 183 -16.16 29.36 3.65
N ARG A 184 -17.08 30.20 4.13
CA ARG A 184 -16.78 31.59 4.50
C ARG A 184 -15.79 31.65 5.67
N GLU A 185 -16.04 30.90 6.74
CA GLU A 185 -15.19 30.85 7.92
C GLU A 185 -13.79 30.29 7.58
N THR A 186 -13.74 29.18 6.82
CA THR A 186 -12.47 28.55 6.45
C THR A 186 -11.59 29.51 5.65
N ILE A 187 -12.16 30.21 4.65
CA ILE A 187 -11.42 31.20 3.85
C ILE A 187 -10.98 32.37 4.72
N GLN A 188 -11.87 32.91 5.57
CA GLN A 188 -11.55 34.03 6.44
C GLN A 188 -10.39 33.70 7.40
N ARG A 189 -10.33 32.46 7.89
CA ARG A 189 -9.32 32.03 8.87
C ARG A 189 -7.99 31.61 8.23
N PHE A 190 -8.03 30.97 7.07
CA PHE A 190 -6.86 30.27 6.53
C PHE A 190 -6.41 30.76 5.15
N ASN A 191 -7.04 31.77 4.55
CA ASN A 191 -6.52 32.43 3.35
C ASN A 191 -5.48 33.50 3.74
N ILE A 192 -4.38 33.06 4.35
CA ILE A 192 -3.26 33.93 4.73
C ILE A 192 -2.10 33.60 3.80
N SER A 193 -1.87 34.47 2.81
CA SER A 193 -0.98 34.23 1.66
C SER A 193 0.39 33.64 2.01
N THR A 194 1.00 34.12 3.09
CA THR A 194 2.35 33.74 3.52
C THR A 194 2.41 32.60 4.53
N ALA A 195 1.28 32.20 5.13
CA ALA A 195 1.26 31.25 6.24
C ALA A 195 0.57 29.92 5.89
N HIS A 196 -0.42 29.95 5.00
CA HIS A 196 -1.30 28.82 4.75
C HIS A 196 -1.55 28.64 3.26
N SER A 197 -1.70 27.38 2.85
CA SER A 197 -2.07 27.01 1.50
C SER A 197 -3.23 26.02 1.56
N LEU A 198 -4.32 26.34 0.87
CA LEU A 198 -5.59 25.65 1.02
C LEU A 198 -6.24 25.46 -0.35
N SER A 199 -6.91 24.33 -0.54
CA SER A 199 -7.73 24.07 -1.73
C SER A 199 -9.15 23.73 -1.33
N ARG A 200 -10.10 24.45 -1.92
CA ARG A 200 -11.53 24.13 -1.90
C ARG A 200 -11.84 23.28 -3.12
N TYR A 201 -12.35 22.08 -2.90
CA TYR A 201 -12.85 21.20 -3.94
C TYR A 201 -14.36 21.06 -3.84
N LYS A 202 -15.03 21.02 -4.99
CA LYS A 202 -16.41 20.57 -5.13
C LYS A 202 -16.44 19.45 -6.14
N ILE A 203 -17.15 18.39 -5.81
CA ILE A 203 -17.48 17.33 -6.77
C ILE A 203 -18.97 17.47 -7.01
N ILE A 204 -19.36 17.78 -8.23
CA ILE A 204 -20.77 17.98 -8.61
C ILE A 204 -21.01 17.20 -9.89
N ASN A 205 -22.00 16.31 -9.89
CA ASN A 205 -22.28 15.39 -11.00
C ASN A 205 -21.01 14.65 -11.46
N ASN A 206 -20.23 14.14 -10.49
CA ASN A 206 -18.95 13.46 -10.69
C ASN A 206 -17.88 14.29 -11.44
N LYS A 207 -17.98 15.63 -11.43
CA LYS A 207 -16.99 16.55 -11.99
C LYS A 207 -16.32 17.35 -10.88
N ILE A 208 -15.00 17.49 -10.98
CA ILE A 208 -14.19 18.18 -9.98
C ILE A 208 -14.07 19.66 -10.35
N TYR A 209 -14.37 20.51 -9.39
CA TYR A 209 -14.13 21.95 -9.42
C TYR A 209 -13.19 22.29 -8.28
N ARG A 210 -12.15 23.09 -8.55
CA ARG A 210 -11.15 23.45 -7.55
C ARG A 210 -10.93 24.96 -7.53
N LYS A 211 -10.80 25.53 -6.34
CA LYS A 211 -10.27 26.88 -6.11
C LYS A 211 -9.22 26.84 -5.01
N THR A 212 -8.07 27.46 -5.25
CA THR A 212 -6.95 27.49 -4.31
C THR A 212 -6.80 28.84 -3.65
N TYR A 213 -6.23 28.85 -2.46
CA TYR A 213 -6.01 30.01 -1.59
C TYR A 213 -4.59 29.92 -1.02
N GLY A 214 -3.90 31.05 -0.91
CA GLY A 214 -2.47 31.11 -0.54
C GLY A 214 -1.50 31.13 -1.73
N GLU A 215 -0.20 31.29 -1.43
CA GLU A 215 0.87 31.41 -2.44
C GLU A 215 1.42 30.03 -2.89
N HIS A 216 1.59 29.09 -1.94
CA HIS A 216 2.27 27.82 -2.19
C HIS A 216 1.29 26.66 -2.44
N VAL A 217 0.58 26.72 -3.57
CA VAL A 217 -0.50 25.78 -3.91
C VAL A 217 -0.07 24.63 -4.83
N GLY A 218 1.23 24.34 -4.92
CA GLY A 218 1.78 23.29 -5.78
C GLY A 218 1.33 21.89 -5.37
N PHE A 219 1.32 21.63 -4.06
CA PHE A 219 0.99 20.33 -3.44
C PHE A 219 -0.45 19.85 -3.71
N LYS A 220 -1.32 20.70 -4.27
CA LYS A 220 -2.65 20.30 -4.75
C LYS A 220 -2.57 19.13 -5.74
N MET A 221 -1.46 18.94 -6.43
CA MET A 221 -1.27 17.85 -7.40
C MET A 221 -1.54 16.47 -6.79
N PHE A 222 -1.25 16.25 -5.50
CA PHE A 222 -1.51 14.99 -4.82
C PHE A 222 -3.01 14.78 -4.61
N SER A 223 -3.70 15.78 -4.05
CA SER A 223 -5.15 15.76 -3.88
C SER A 223 -5.89 15.65 -5.21
N ASP A 224 -5.44 16.38 -6.23
CA ASP A 224 -5.95 16.30 -7.60
C ASP A 224 -5.87 14.87 -8.12
N SER A 225 -4.72 14.22 -7.95
CA SER A 225 -4.50 12.87 -8.46
C SER A 225 -5.41 11.85 -7.77
N ILE A 226 -5.62 11.98 -6.45
CA ILE A 226 -6.59 11.15 -5.71
C ILE A 226 -8.00 11.35 -6.26
N LEU A 227 -8.48 12.59 -6.36
CA LEU A 227 -9.85 12.88 -6.78
C LEU A 227 -10.10 12.48 -8.25
N LEU A 228 -9.13 12.76 -9.13
CA LEU A 228 -9.17 12.35 -10.53
C LEU A 228 -9.18 10.82 -10.67
N SER A 229 -8.39 10.12 -9.86
CA SER A 229 -8.37 8.65 -9.79
C SER A 229 -9.74 8.10 -9.36
N LEU A 230 -10.35 8.67 -8.32
CA LEU A 230 -11.65 8.23 -7.80
C LEU A 230 -12.78 8.50 -8.81
N THR A 231 -12.90 9.72 -9.34
CA THR A 231 -13.99 10.10 -10.27
C THR A 231 -14.00 9.31 -11.58
N ARG A 232 -12.86 8.78 -12.01
CA ARG A 232 -12.76 7.84 -13.15
C ARG A 232 -13.32 6.45 -12.85
N LYS A 233 -13.36 6.04 -11.57
CA LYS A 233 -13.65 4.66 -11.14
C LYS A 233 -14.98 4.49 -10.43
N VAL A 234 -15.53 5.56 -9.86
CA VAL A 234 -16.80 5.52 -9.16
C VAL A 234 -17.51 6.86 -9.28
N VAL A 235 -18.84 6.82 -9.37
CA VAL A 235 -19.66 8.01 -9.28
C VAL A 235 -19.65 8.48 -7.83
N LEU A 236 -18.94 9.57 -7.57
CA LEU A 236 -18.90 10.21 -6.26
C LEU A 236 -20.18 11.04 -6.03
N PRO A 237 -20.65 11.13 -4.77
CA PRO A 237 -21.76 12.00 -4.42
C PRO A 237 -21.34 13.47 -4.55
N ASP A 238 -22.32 14.35 -4.63
CA ASP A 238 -22.09 15.77 -4.61
C ASP A 238 -21.55 16.18 -3.24
N ILE A 239 -20.29 16.62 -3.20
CA ILE A 239 -19.57 16.95 -1.96
C ILE A 239 -18.74 18.21 -2.12
N GLU A 240 -18.45 18.84 -0.99
CA GLU A 240 -17.54 19.96 -0.88
C GLU A 240 -16.54 19.70 0.25
N LEU A 241 -15.27 19.98 0.00
CA LEU A 241 -14.19 19.68 0.93
C LEU A 241 -13.07 20.71 0.84
N PHE A 242 -12.46 20.99 2.00
CA PHE A 242 -11.29 21.83 2.13
C PHE A 242 -10.08 20.96 2.45
N ILE A 243 -9.04 21.04 1.64
CA ILE A 243 -7.79 20.32 1.84
C ILE A 243 -6.68 21.34 2.11
N ASN A 244 -6.06 21.22 3.28
CA ASN A 244 -4.81 21.89 3.62
C ASN A 244 -3.67 21.31 2.78
N LEU A 245 -2.88 22.19 2.18
CA LEU A 245 -1.73 21.82 1.36
C LEU A 245 -0.39 21.94 2.11
N GLY A 246 -0.40 22.51 3.32
CA GLY A 246 0.79 22.66 4.15
C GLY A 246 1.05 21.45 5.04
N ASP A 247 2.25 21.41 5.62
CA ASP A 247 2.73 20.27 6.41
C ASP A 247 2.05 20.16 7.78
N TRP A 248 1.63 21.28 8.36
CA TRP A 248 1.06 21.35 9.72
C TRP A 248 -0.47 21.41 9.70
N PRO A 249 -1.16 20.78 10.67
CA PRO A 249 -2.61 20.85 10.78
C PRO A 249 -3.07 22.28 11.14
N LEU A 250 -4.25 22.66 10.67
CA LEU A 250 -4.75 24.03 10.75
C LEU A 250 -5.78 24.24 11.87
N GLU A 251 -6.66 23.28 12.09
CA GLU A 251 -7.80 23.47 12.98
C GLU A 251 -7.46 23.08 14.42
N LYS A 252 -7.05 24.07 15.22
CA LYS A 252 -6.68 23.89 16.63
C LYS A 252 -7.81 24.25 17.60
N LYS A 253 -8.97 24.68 17.11
CA LYS A 253 -10.12 25.03 17.96
C LYS A 253 -10.63 23.80 18.71
N THR A 254 -11.17 24.03 19.91
CA THR A 254 -11.89 22.98 20.63
C THR A 254 -13.26 22.75 20.00
N VAL A 255 -13.93 21.66 20.38
CA VAL A 255 -15.31 21.38 19.93
C VAL A 255 -16.28 22.50 20.33
N ALA A 256 -16.04 23.14 21.48
CA ALA A 256 -16.86 24.26 21.96
C ALA A 256 -16.68 25.54 21.12
N ASP A 257 -15.55 25.68 20.43
CA ASP A 257 -15.22 26.87 19.64
C ASP A 257 -15.68 26.78 18.17
N ASN A 258 -16.46 25.74 17.84
CA ASN A 258 -16.98 25.44 16.52
C ASN A 258 -15.85 25.28 15.47
N PRO A 259 -15.13 24.15 15.46
CA PRO A 259 -14.07 23.89 14.48
C PRO A 259 -14.68 23.71 13.08
N VAL A 260 -13.90 23.99 12.04
CA VAL A 260 -14.29 23.73 10.64
C VAL A 260 -13.67 22.42 10.13
N PRO A 261 -14.40 21.63 9.31
CA PRO A 261 -13.85 20.40 8.74
C PRO A 261 -12.81 20.71 7.65
N ILE A 262 -11.54 20.43 7.95
CA ILE A 262 -10.41 20.57 7.02
C ILE A 262 -9.68 19.23 6.96
N PHE A 263 -9.42 18.76 5.74
CA PHE A 263 -8.59 17.60 5.51
C PHE A 263 -7.12 18.00 5.48
N SER A 264 -6.27 17.28 6.22
CA SER A 264 -4.83 17.55 6.32
C SER A 264 -4.02 16.25 6.22
N TRP A 265 -2.77 16.37 5.77
CA TRP A 265 -1.83 15.25 5.64
C TRP A 265 -1.42 14.65 6.99
N CYS A 266 -1.57 15.42 8.07
CA CYS A 266 -1.28 15.01 9.42
C CYS A 266 -2.26 15.65 10.41
N GLY A 267 -2.22 15.18 11.66
CA GLY A 267 -2.98 15.71 12.79
C GLY A 267 -2.27 15.45 14.11
N SER A 268 -2.81 15.98 15.20
CA SER A 268 -2.35 15.77 16.58
C SER A 268 -3.52 15.64 17.54
N ASP A 269 -3.26 15.27 18.80
CA ASP A 269 -4.29 15.23 19.86
C ASP A 269 -4.96 16.60 20.11
N THR A 270 -4.28 17.67 19.70
CA THR A 270 -4.71 19.07 19.87
C THR A 270 -5.28 19.69 18.59
N SER A 271 -5.28 18.99 17.46
CA SER A 271 -5.93 19.44 16.23
C SER A 271 -7.26 18.70 15.99
N ARG A 272 -8.08 19.24 15.10
CA ARG A 272 -9.38 18.70 14.69
C ARG A 272 -9.49 18.51 13.17
N ASP A 273 -8.38 18.63 12.46
CA ASP A 273 -8.26 18.27 11.07
C ASP A 273 -8.60 16.78 10.85
N ILE A 274 -9.21 16.48 9.72
CA ILE A 274 -9.53 15.13 9.26
C ILE A 274 -8.31 14.58 8.54
N VAL A 275 -7.70 13.52 9.08
CA VAL A 275 -6.45 13.00 8.51
C VAL A 275 -6.73 12.26 7.22
N MET A 276 -6.01 12.60 6.15
CA MET A 276 -6.03 11.91 4.86
C MET A 276 -4.67 11.24 4.57
N PRO A 277 -4.62 10.26 3.63
CA PRO A 277 -3.35 9.64 3.24
C PRO A 277 -2.31 10.68 2.81
N THR A 278 -1.06 10.50 3.25
CA THR A 278 0.04 11.43 2.94
C THR A 278 0.38 11.44 1.45
N TYR A 279 1.12 12.46 1.01
CA TYR A 279 1.62 12.54 -0.36
C TYR A 279 2.51 11.34 -0.73
N ASP A 280 3.36 10.85 0.20
CA ASP A 280 4.21 9.67 -0.02
C ASP A 280 3.38 8.41 -0.31
N LEU A 281 2.33 8.17 0.49
CA LEU A 281 1.41 7.05 0.27
C LEU A 281 0.65 7.20 -1.05
N THR A 282 0.34 8.44 -1.43
CA THR A 282 -0.33 8.75 -2.69
C THR A 282 0.58 8.43 -3.88
N GLU A 283 1.84 8.87 -3.87
CA GLU A 283 2.80 8.55 -4.93
C GLU A 283 3.10 7.06 -5.01
N ALA A 284 3.31 6.39 -3.86
CA ALA A 284 3.55 4.95 -3.84
C ALA A 284 2.37 4.17 -4.44
N SER A 285 1.14 4.60 -4.18
CA SER A 285 -0.08 3.96 -4.69
C SER A 285 -0.35 4.28 -6.16
N LEU A 286 -0.02 5.48 -6.63
CA LEU A 286 -0.28 5.94 -8.01
C LEU A 286 0.81 5.54 -8.99
N GLU A 287 2.07 5.65 -8.58
CA GLU A 287 3.22 5.53 -9.49
C GLU A 287 3.98 4.21 -9.33
N LEU A 288 3.66 3.40 -8.30
CA LEU A 288 4.41 2.18 -7.97
C LEU A 288 5.88 2.51 -7.62
N LEU A 289 6.13 3.71 -7.09
CA LEU A 289 7.43 4.15 -6.59
C LEU A 289 7.57 3.72 -5.12
N GLY A 290 8.64 3.00 -4.79
CA GLY A 290 8.94 2.52 -3.44
C GLY A 290 10.20 1.70 -3.41
#